data_AF-A0A8T6G5U8-F1
#
_entry.id   AF-A0A8T6G5U8-F1
#
_cell.length_a   1.000
_cell.length_b   1.000
_cell.length_c   1.000
_cell.angle_alpha   90.00
_cell.angle_beta   90.00
_cell.angle_gamma   90.00
#
_symmetry.space_group_name_H-M   'P 1'
#
loop_
_entity.id
_entity.type
_entity.pdbx_description
1 polymer ?
#
loop_
_entity_poly.entity_id
_entity_poly.type
_entity_poly.pdbx_seq_one_letter_code
_entity_poly.pdbx_strand_id
1 'polypeptide(L)'
;MLMLIAATVILAVFRILTYAPDGKIISPLAAPLASIVTLATIAVLLLRAPRGIRLWSPIIGIVVGCIVALPFGLYDSSLVVESPWIGFPEITWPGLELTPSLKFWAVADVAAV
;
A
#
# COMPACT_ATOMS: atom_id res chain seq x y z
N MET A 1 -18.26 13.28 -7.67
CA MET A 1 -17.09 12.54 -8.22
C MET A 1 -15.87 12.54 -7.29
N LEU A 2 -15.48 13.67 -6.69
CA LEU A 2 -14.32 13.74 -5.77
C LEU A 2 -14.44 12.82 -4.54
N MET A 3 -15.66 12.62 -4.03
CA MET A 3 -15.95 11.76 -2.86
C MET A 3 -15.71 10.27 -3.15
N LEU A 4 -16.00 9.81 -4.37
CA LEU A 4 -15.72 8.44 -4.81
C LEU A 4 -14.22 8.22 -5.02
N ILE A 5 -13.52 9.19 -5.62
CA ILE A 5 -12.05 9.11 -5.78
C ILE A 5 -11.35 8.98 -4.43
N ALA A 6 -11.70 9.81 -3.46
CA ALA A 6 -11.13 9.75 -2.12
C ALA A 6 -11.42 8.40 -1.43
N ALA A 7 -12.66 7.90 -1.54
CA ALA A 7 -13.05 6.60 -0.99
C ALA A 7 -12.30 5.43 -1.67
N THR A 8 -12.15 5.45 -2.99
CA THR A 8 -11.42 4.42 -3.73
C THR A 8 -9.94 4.40 -3.36
N VAL A 9 -9.31 5.56 -3.21
CA VAL A 9 -7.90 5.65 -2.82
C VAL A 9 -7.68 5.10 -1.42
N ILE A 10 -8.51 5.46 -0.44
CA ILE A 10 -8.35 4.91 0.92
C ILE A 10 -8.60 3.40 0.97
N LEU A 11 -9.62 2.88 0.27
CA LEU A 11 -9.86 1.44 0.16
C LEU A 11 -8.72 0.71 -0.55
N ALA A 12 -8.11 1.31 -1.57
CA ALA A 12 -6.96 0.74 -2.26
C ALA A 12 -5.73 0.66 -1.34
N VAL A 13 -5.46 1.74 -0.58
CA VAL A 13 -4.36 1.76 0.40
C VAL A 13 -4.59 0.71 1.49
N PHE A 14 -5.80 0.61 2.03
CA PHE A 14 -6.14 -0.42 3.02
C PHE A 14 -5.94 -1.84 2.46
N ARG A 15 -6.36 -2.10 1.22
CA ARG A 15 -6.15 -3.41 0.57
C ARG A 15 -4.67 -3.76 0.45
N ILE A 16 -3.81 -2.80 0.14
CA ILE A 16 -2.35 -2.99 0.03
C ILE A 16 -1.74 -3.22 1.41
N LEU A 17 -2.21 -2.52 2.45
CA LEU A 17 -1.76 -2.72 3.83
C LEU A 17 -2.15 -4.09 4.39
N THR A 18 -3.30 -4.63 4.00
CA THR A 18 -3.74 -5.99 4.38
C THR A 18 -3.08 -7.08 3.53
N TYR A 19 -2.50 -6.72 2.38
CA TYR A 19 -1.74 -7.64 1.53
C TYR A 19 -0.31 -7.77 2.10
N ALA A 20 -0.20 -8.45 3.25
CA ALA A 20 1.09 -8.87 3.77
C ALA A 20 1.58 -10.06 2.92
N PRO A 21 2.78 -10.00 2.31
CA PRO A 21 3.33 -11.15 1.60
C PRO A 21 3.59 -12.28 2.62
N ASP A 22 2.81 -13.35 2.50
CA ASP A 22 2.99 -14.56 3.30
C ASP A 22 4.38 -15.15 3.02
N GLY A 23 5.31 -15.00 3.96
CA GLY A 23 6.48 -15.87 4.05
C GLY A 23 7.88 -15.24 4.01
N LYS A 24 8.06 -13.92 3.88
CA LYS A 24 9.39 -13.28 3.96
C LYS A 24 9.53 -12.38 5.18
N ILE A 25 9.40 -12.97 6.37
CA ILE A 25 9.62 -12.26 7.64
C ILE A 25 11.13 -12.11 7.87
N ILE A 26 11.71 -11.02 7.35
CA ILE A 26 13.13 -10.66 7.55
C ILE A 26 13.30 -9.92 8.88
N SER A 27 12.28 -9.18 9.34
CA SER A 27 12.15 -8.66 10.71
C SER A 27 10.73 -8.11 10.96
N PRO A 28 10.00 -8.55 12.01
CA PRO A 28 8.63 -8.09 12.29
C PRO A 28 8.55 -6.61 12.66
N LEU A 29 9.68 -5.99 13.05
CA LEU A 29 9.72 -4.59 13.50
C LEU A 29 9.93 -3.60 12.35
N ALA A 30 10.33 -4.07 11.17
CA ALA A 30 10.80 -3.21 10.12
C ALA A 30 9.68 -2.48 9.36
N ALA A 31 8.56 -3.16 9.09
CA ALA A 31 7.37 -2.55 8.52
C ALA A 31 6.78 -1.42 9.39
N PRO A 32 6.56 -1.61 10.71
CA PRO A 32 6.06 -0.53 11.57
C PRO A 32 7.08 0.60 11.74
N LEU A 33 8.39 0.33 11.73
CA LEU A 33 9.40 1.39 11.78
C LEU A 33 9.36 2.27 10.52
N ALA A 34 9.32 1.68 9.33
CA ALA A 34 9.25 2.43 8.09
C ALA A 34 7.98 3.29 8.01
N SER A 35 6.83 2.78 8.46
CA SER A 35 5.58 3.54 8.47
C SER A 35 5.59 4.69 9.48
N ILE A 36 6.12 4.46 10.69
CA ILE A 36 6.29 5.52 11.71
C ILE A 36 7.20 6.62 11.19
N VAL A 37 8.34 6.27 10.59
CA VAL A 37 9.27 7.27 10.04
C VAL A 37 8.63 8.05 8.90
N THR A 38 7.91 7.38 8.01
CA THR A 38 7.16 8.03 6.92
C THR A 38 6.18 9.06 7.49
N LEU A 39 5.34 8.66 8.44
CA LEU A 39 4.35 9.52 9.09
C LEU A 39 5.01 10.68 9.85
N ALA A 40 6.06 10.41 10.63
CA ALA A 40 6.79 11.42 11.38
C ALA A 40 7.40 12.47 10.43
N THR A 41 7.99 12.03 9.33
CA THR A 41 8.57 12.93 8.31
C THR A 41 7.49 13.82 7.69
N ILE A 42 6.34 13.24 7.31
CA ILE A 42 5.21 14.00 6.76
C ILE A 42 4.70 15.02 7.80
N ALA A 43 4.51 14.60 9.04
CA ALA A 43 4.02 15.46 10.12
C ALA A 43 4.97 16.63 10.37
N VAL A 44 6.29 16.37 10.44
CA VAL A 44 7.31 17.40 10.63
C VAL A 44 7.31 18.38 9.46
N LEU A 45 7.23 17.89 8.22
CA LEU A 45 7.17 18.75 7.04
C LEU A 45 5.88 19.59 7.00
N LEU A 46 4.73 19.03 7.39
CA LEU A 46 3.50 19.82 7.47
C LEU A 46 3.59 20.91 8.54
N LEU A 47 4.19 20.62 9.70
CA LEU A 47 4.26 21.56 10.82
C LEU A 47 5.34 22.64 10.62
N ARG A 48 6.50 22.31 10.05
CA ARG A 48 7.64 23.23 9.94
C ARG A 48 7.97 23.71 8.52
N ALA A 49 7.50 23.05 7.46
CA ALA A 49 7.96 23.41 6.12
C ALA A 49 7.24 24.65 5.55
N PRO A 50 7.95 25.48 4.76
CA PRO A 50 7.38 26.61 4.05
C PRO A 50 6.33 26.16 3.02
N ARG A 51 5.41 27.07 2.66
CA ARG A 51 4.22 26.79 1.84
C ARG A 51 4.48 26.01 0.55
N GLY A 52 5.63 26.21 -0.10
CA GLY A 52 6.01 25.48 -1.31
C GLY A 52 6.37 24.01 -1.09
N ILE A 53 6.96 23.66 0.07
CA ILE A 53 7.40 22.29 0.39
C ILE A 53 6.23 21.45 0.92
N ARG A 54 5.20 22.08 1.49
CA ARG A 54 4.02 21.38 2.02
C ARG A 54 3.28 20.51 1.00
N LEU A 55 3.31 20.88 -0.28
CA LEU A 55 2.68 20.09 -1.34
C LEU A 55 3.46 18.80 -1.66
N TRP A 56 4.77 18.82 -1.42
CA TRP A 56 5.69 17.71 -1.66
C TRP A 56 5.91 16.83 -0.43
N SER A 57 5.37 17.21 0.73
CA SER A 57 5.51 16.46 1.98
C SER A 57 5.19 14.96 1.85
N PRO A 58 4.11 14.52 1.17
CA PRO A 58 3.81 13.09 1.03
C PRO A 58 4.89 12.35 0.24
N ILE A 59 5.38 12.95 -0.86
CA ILE A 59 6.41 12.35 -1.72
C ILE A 59 7.71 12.22 -0.94
N ILE A 60 8.12 13.27 -0.23
CA ILE A 60 9.33 13.27 0.59
C ILE A 60 9.21 12.23 1.72
N GLY A 61 8.04 12.17 2.38
CA GLY A 61 7.77 11.17 3.39
C GLY A 61 7.95 9.74 2.90
N ILE A 62 7.38 9.42 1.73
CA ILE A 62 7.51 8.11 1.10
C ILE A 62 8.97 7.79 0.78
N VAL A 63 9.70 8.73 0.18
CA VAL A 63 11.13 8.54 -0.15
C VAL A 63 11.95 8.25 1.11
N VAL A 64 11.74 9.01 2.19
CA VAL A 64 12.43 8.81 3.46
C VAL A 64 12.06 7.45 4.08
N GLY A 65 10.78 7.08 4.04
CA GLY A 65 10.31 5.75 4.46
C GLY A 65 10.96 4.60 3.71
N CYS A 66 11.07 4.71 2.38
CA CYS A 66 11.75 3.73 1.54
C CYS A 66 13.23 3.62 1.88
N ILE A 67 13.93 4.74 2.10
CA ILE A 67 15.35 4.74 2.51
C ILE A 67 15.53 4.00 3.83
N VAL A 68 14.63 4.23 4.80
CA VAL A 68 14.67 3.53 6.09
C VAL A 68 14.33 2.05 5.95
N ALA A 69 13.51 1.65 4.98
CA ALA A 69 13.17 0.24 4.73
C ALA A 69 14.30 -0.58 4.10
N LEU A 70 15.23 0.05 3.37
CA LEU A 70 16.38 -0.60 2.72
C LEU A 70 17.24 -1.48 3.66
N PRO A 71 17.75 -0.99 4.81
CA PRO A 71 18.59 -1.78 5.71
C PRO A 71 17.87 -2.99 6.31
N PHE A 72 16.54 -3.00 6.33
CA PHE A 72 15.76 -4.11 6.87
C PHE A 72 15.45 -5.20 5.83
N GLY A 73 15.94 -5.06 4.60
CA GLY A 73 15.69 -6.04 3.54
C GLY A 73 14.23 -6.12 3.09
N LEU A 74 13.40 -5.11 3.42
CA LEU A 74 12.00 -5.04 2.95
C LEU A 74 11.91 -4.84 1.43
N TYR A 75 12.99 -4.39 0.80
CA TYR A 75 13.02 -4.11 -0.63
C TYR A 75 13.43 -5.36 -1.41
N ASP A 76 12.49 -5.97 -2.12
CA ASP A 76 12.79 -7.08 -3.00
C ASP A 76 13.23 -6.59 -4.39
N SER A 77 14.54 -6.40 -4.56
CA SER A 77 15.12 -5.95 -5.83
C SER A 77 14.98 -6.97 -6.98
N SER A 78 14.65 -8.24 -6.69
CA SER A 78 14.39 -9.25 -7.73
C SER A 78 13.21 -8.85 -8.61
N LEU A 79 12.18 -8.23 -8.02
CA LEU A 79 11.00 -7.72 -8.73
C LEU A 79 11.33 -6.65 -9.77
N VAL A 80 12.43 -5.91 -9.60
CA VAL A 80 12.84 -4.86 -10.55
C VAL A 80 13.68 -5.44 -11.67
N VAL A 81 14.50 -6.46 -11.37
CA VAL A 81 15.42 -7.07 -12.34
C VAL A 81 14.73 -8.12 -13.21
N GLU A 82 13.82 -8.90 -12.62
CA GLU A 82 13.15 -10.03 -13.29
C GLU A 82 11.83 -9.63 -13.96
N SER A 83 11.31 -8.43 -13.68
CA SER A 83 10.07 -7.97 -14.28
C SER A 83 10.24 -7.56 -15.75
N PRO A 84 9.38 -8.04 -16.66
CA PRO A 84 9.33 -7.56 -18.03
C PRO A 84 9.08 -6.04 -18.07
N TRP A 85 9.88 -5.30 -18.85
CA TRP A 85 9.70 -3.85 -19.05
C TRP A 85 8.31 -3.49 -19.61
N ILE A 86 7.68 -4.44 -20.31
CA ILE A 86 6.30 -4.38 -20.76
C ILE A 86 5.57 -5.59 -20.16
N GLY A 87 4.79 -5.35 -19.12
CA GLY A 87 3.82 -6.29 -18.59
C GLY A 87 2.43 -5.94 -19.11
N PHE A 88 1.75 -6.90 -19.74
CA PHE A 88 0.30 -6.79 -19.86
C PHE A 88 -0.28 -7.12 -18.48
N PRO A 89 -1.19 -6.30 -17.91
CA PRO A 89 -1.87 -6.68 -16.69
C PRO A 89 -2.59 -8.00 -16.97
N GLU A 90 -2.45 -8.97 -16.06
CA GLU A 90 -3.31 -10.15 -16.13
C GLU A 90 -4.75 -9.67 -16.04
N ILE A 91 -5.46 -9.73 -17.18
CA ILE A 91 -6.89 -9.46 -17.24
C ILE A 91 -7.56 -10.70 -16.64
N THR A 92 -7.56 -10.76 -15.31
CA THR A 92 -8.32 -11.74 -14.56
C THR A 92 -9.76 -11.28 -14.59
N TRP A 93 -10.54 -11.76 -15.56
CA TRP A 93 -11.99 -11.63 -15.51
C TRP A 93 -12.46 -12.45 -14.31
N PRO A 94 -12.97 -11.84 -13.23
CA PRO A 94 -13.25 -12.55 -11.98
C PRO A 94 -14.41 -13.56 -12.10
N GLY A 95 -14.98 -13.72 -13.30
CA GLY A 95 -16.18 -14.53 -13.53
C GLY A 95 -17.38 -13.87 -12.89
N LEU A 96 -18.51 -13.86 -13.57
CA LEU A 96 -19.78 -13.63 -12.91
C LEU A 96 -20.16 -14.99 -12.31
N GLU A 97 -19.75 -15.28 -11.07
CA GLU A 97 -20.19 -16.47 -10.34
C GLU A 97 -21.70 -16.35 -10.07
N LEU A 98 -22.49 -16.83 -11.03
CA LEU A 98 -23.95 -16.93 -10.95
C LEU A 98 -24.42 -18.18 -10.21
N THR A 99 -23.51 -18.87 -9.50
CA THR A 99 -23.85 -20.01 -8.65
C THR A 99 -24.49 -19.45 -7.36
N PRO A 100 -25.78 -19.72 -7.07
CA PRO A 100 -26.43 -19.28 -5.85
C PRO A 100 -25.87 -20.07 -4.65
N SER A 101 -24.69 -19.68 -4.18
CA SER A 101 -24.00 -20.26 -3.04
C SER A 101 -24.21 -19.40 -1.79
N LEU A 102 -24.01 -19.97 -0.60
CA LEU A 102 -24.13 -19.21 0.66
C LEU A 102 -23.17 -17.99 0.72
N LYS A 103 -22.04 -18.06 -0.01
CA LYS A 103 -21.08 -16.96 -0.17
C LYS A 103 -21.60 -15.82 -1.07
N PHE A 104 -22.44 -16.13 -2.07
CA PHE A 104 -23.06 -15.13 -2.94
C PHE A 104 -23.95 -14.15 -2.16
N TRP A 105 -24.64 -14.65 -1.12
CA TRP A 105 -25.48 -13.83 -0.25
C TRP A 105 -24.71 -13.16 0.91
N ALA A 106 -23.43 -13.45 1.09
CA ALA A 106 -22.59 -12.90 2.15
C ALA A 106 -22.07 -11.48 1.84
N VAL A 107 -22.89 -10.64 1.19
CA VAL A 107 -22.59 -9.23 0.89
C VAL A 107 -22.49 -8.34 2.15
N ALA A 108 -22.47 -8.92 3.35
CA ALA A 108 -22.36 -8.20 4.62
C ALA A 108 -21.55 -8.93 5.70
N ASP A 109 -20.47 -9.63 5.37
CA ASP A 109 -19.48 -10.04 6.39
C ASP A 109 -18.11 -9.43 6.12
N VAL A 110 -18.07 -8.09 6.19
CA VAL A 110 -16.83 -7.34 6.43
C VAL A 110 -16.59 -7.38 7.94
N ALA A 111 -16.09 -8.50 8.48
CA ALA A 111 -15.39 -8.59 9.78
C ALA A 111 -15.06 -10.06 10.17
N ALA A 112 -14.27 -10.79 9.37
CA ALA A 112 -13.69 -12.05 9.87
C ALA A 112 -12.39 -12.48 9.17
N VAL A 113 -11.41 -11.58 9.00
CA VAL A 113 -9.96 -11.88 9.10
C VAL A 113 -9.24 -10.61 9.52
#